data_AF-A0A7S1EKU7-F1
#
_entry.id   AF-A0A7S1EKU7-F1
#
_cell.length_a   1.000
_cell.length_b   1.000
_cell.length_c   1.000
_cell.angle_alpha   90.00
_cell.angle_beta   90.00
_cell.angle_gamma   90.00
#
_symmetry.space_group_name_H-M   'P 1'
#
loop_
_entity.id
_entity.type
_entity.pdbx_description
1 polymer ?
#
loop_
_entity_poly.entity_id
_entity_poly.type
_entity_poly.pdbx_seq_one_letter_code
_entity_poly.pdbx_strand_id
1 'polypeptide(L)'
;RDNKRTLRGPETVEVFVNSDRTPSLHMIVGEGHNCTFQDGGLVPSSDVLGAMGLVEGRNELRFSLSSAPNSHFTAALWLLPPEELLVVCDIDGTLTRSDIFGYGAHKLGYDSAHKGVAEAFGAIRSAGYLVVYLSARPITRADKTRELLKVVGTHGADANGVSCSMPDGPLITTAERSLPALVRTLRRGGSDKGADSFKLSALQEIDC
;
A
#
# COMPACT_ATOMS: atom_id res chain seq x y z
N ARG A 1 -14.06 -26.15 39.62
CA ARG A 1 -13.05 -25.08 39.48
C ARG A 1 -13.56 -24.16 38.38
N ASP A 2 -14.16 -23.05 38.77
CA ASP A 2 -14.78 -22.08 37.87
C ASP A 2 -13.74 -21.45 36.95
N ASN A 3 -13.92 -21.65 35.64
CA ASN A 3 -13.11 -20.99 34.64
C ASN A 3 -13.70 -19.59 34.42
N LYS A 4 -13.21 -18.62 35.21
CA LYS A 4 -13.48 -17.19 35.02
C LYS A 4 -13.08 -16.80 33.60
N ARG A 5 -14.05 -16.80 32.69
CA ARG A 5 -13.97 -16.14 31.39
C ARG A 5 -13.87 -14.65 31.70
N THR A 6 -12.64 -14.14 31.83
CA THR A 6 -12.38 -12.71 31.96
C THR A 6 -13.10 -12.02 30.82
N LEU A 7 -14.13 -11.24 31.13
CA LEU A 7 -14.84 -10.39 30.18
C LEU A 7 -13.87 -9.30 29.73
N ARG A 8 -12.94 -9.63 28.84
CA ARG A 8 -12.21 -8.61 28.09
C ARG A 8 -13.26 -7.93 27.21
N GLY A 9 -13.36 -6.60 27.33
CA GLY A 9 -14.19 -5.80 26.43
C GLY A 9 -13.79 -6.02 24.96
N PRO A 10 -14.58 -5.52 24.00
CA PRO A 10 -14.25 -5.65 22.58
C PRO A 10 -12.83 -5.12 22.33
N GLU A 11 -12.05 -5.86 21.55
CA GLU A 11 -10.71 -5.44 21.16
C GLU A 11 -10.82 -4.23 20.25
N THR A 12 -10.07 -3.19 20.57
CA THR A 12 -10.07 -1.90 19.89
C THR A 12 -8.73 -1.64 19.24
N VAL A 13 -8.75 -0.85 18.17
CA VAL A 13 -7.53 -0.35 17.53
C VAL A 13 -7.37 1.13 17.85
N GLU A 14 -6.24 1.48 18.44
CA GLU A 14 -5.81 2.87 18.55
C GLU A 14 -5.10 3.28 17.26
N VAL A 15 -5.42 4.47 16.77
CA VAL A 15 -4.83 5.01 15.55
C VAL A 15 -4.11 6.32 15.84
N PHE A 16 -2.96 6.47 15.20
CA PHE A 16 -2.16 7.68 15.24
C PHE A 16 -1.90 8.15 13.81
N VAL A 17 -1.98 9.46 13.60
CA VAL A 17 -1.72 10.14 12.34
C VAL A 17 -0.55 11.09 12.58
N ASN A 18 0.54 10.96 11.81
CA ASN A 18 1.72 11.82 11.93
C ASN A 18 2.29 11.91 13.36
N SER A 19 2.22 10.79 14.11
CA SER A 19 2.58 10.65 15.53
C SER A 19 1.55 11.13 16.55
N ASP A 20 0.55 11.90 16.14
CA ASP A 20 -0.51 12.35 17.02
C ASP A 20 -1.57 11.26 17.17
N ARG A 21 -1.99 11.00 18.41
CA ARG A 21 -3.11 10.09 18.66
C ARG A 21 -4.38 10.72 18.11
N THR A 22 -5.23 9.93 17.46
CA THR A 22 -6.49 10.38 16.87
C THR A 22 -7.66 9.74 17.64
N PRO A 23 -8.11 10.32 18.76
CA PRO A 23 -9.13 9.68 19.60
C PRO A 23 -10.49 9.60 18.91
N SER A 24 -10.74 10.48 17.93
CA SER A 24 -11.94 10.46 17.09
C SER A 24 -12.01 9.22 16.17
N LEU A 25 -10.88 8.53 15.96
CA LEU A 25 -10.80 7.36 15.10
C LEU A 25 -10.89 6.07 15.93
N HIS A 26 -12.07 5.48 15.93
CA HIS A 26 -12.33 4.22 16.61
C HIS A 26 -12.54 3.10 15.61
N MET A 27 -11.67 2.09 15.65
CA MET A 27 -11.88 0.85 14.92
C MET A 27 -12.07 -0.32 15.88
N ILE A 28 -12.83 -1.31 15.43
CA ILE A 28 -13.16 -2.52 16.17
C ILE A 28 -12.54 -3.71 15.45
N VAL A 29 -12.01 -4.66 16.21
CA VAL A 29 -11.55 -5.94 15.66
C VAL A 29 -12.74 -6.90 15.60
N GLY A 30 -13.18 -7.21 14.38
CA GLY A 30 -14.23 -8.16 14.09
C GLY A 30 -13.73 -9.60 13.95
N GLU A 31 -14.64 -10.49 13.52
CA GLU A 31 -14.30 -11.90 13.26
C GLU A 31 -13.20 -12.03 12.19
N GLY A 32 -12.28 -12.99 12.38
CA GLY A 32 -11.14 -13.20 11.48
C GLY A 32 -10.04 -12.12 11.57
N HIS A 33 -10.04 -11.30 12.62
CA HIS A 33 -9.09 -10.20 12.84
C HIS A 33 -9.13 -9.12 11.75
N ASN A 34 -10.30 -8.90 11.14
CA ASN A 34 -10.54 -7.74 10.31
C ASN A 34 -10.82 -6.52 11.20
N CYS A 35 -10.27 -5.37 10.84
CA CYS A 35 -10.54 -4.12 11.54
C CYS A 35 -11.53 -3.29 10.71
N THR A 36 -12.62 -2.86 11.33
CA THR A 36 -13.65 -2.03 10.69
C THR A 36 -13.89 -0.76 11.50
N PHE A 37 -14.46 0.26 10.86
CA PHE A 37 -15.03 1.40 11.57
C PHE A 37 -16.27 0.97 12.39
N GLN A 38 -16.76 1.85 13.25
CA GLN A 38 -17.87 1.55 14.17
C GLN A 38 -19.17 1.18 13.44
N ASP A 39 -19.37 1.67 12.23
CA ASP A 39 -20.50 1.34 11.35
C ASP A 39 -20.32 0.00 10.60
N GLY A 40 -19.20 -0.70 10.82
CA GLY A 40 -18.84 -1.92 10.10
C GLY A 40 -18.19 -1.69 8.74
N GLY A 41 -18.01 -0.42 8.33
CA GLY A 41 -17.38 -0.03 7.07
C GLY A 41 -15.86 -0.21 7.07
N LEU A 42 -15.30 -0.29 5.86
CA LEU A 42 -13.85 -0.25 5.59
C LEU A 42 -13.37 1.13 5.13
N VAL A 43 -14.30 2.04 4.84
CA VAL A 43 -14.03 3.40 4.38
C VAL A 43 -14.48 4.36 5.47
N PRO A 44 -13.60 5.27 5.95
CA PRO A 44 -13.99 6.26 6.96
C PRO A 44 -14.95 7.29 6.36
N SER A 45 -15.85 7.83 7.17
CA SER A 45 -16.71 8.95 6.75
C SER A 45 -15.90 10.24 6.56
N SER A 46 -16.48 11.22 5.85
CA SER A 46 -15.86 12.53 5.65
C SER A 46 -15.57 13.23 6.98
N ASP A 47 -16.47 13.15 7.96
CA ASP A 47 -16.26 13.71 9.31
C ASP A 47 -15.06 13.07 10.01
N VAL A 48 -14.90 11.76 9.87
CA VAL A 48 -13.77 11.02 10.43
C VAL A 48 -12.47 11.47 9.77
N LEU A 49 -12.44 11.59 8.45
CA LEU A 49 -11.27 12.08 7.71
C LEU A 49 -10.92 13.54 8.08
N GLY A 50 -11.92 14.41 8.22
CA GLY A 50 -11.73 15.80 8.64
C GLY A 50 -11.16 15.93 10.06
N ALA A 51 -11.48 14.98 10.94
CA ALA A 51 -10.98 14.95 12.31
C ALA A 51 -9.59 14.31 12.47
N MET A 52 -8.98 13.78 11.40
CA MET A 52 -7.66 13.12 11.46
C MET A 52 -6.47 14.08 11.48
N GLY A 53 -6.68 15.38 11.19
CA GLY A 53 -5.57 16.35 11.12
C GLY A 53 -4.59 16.06 9.99
N LEU A 54 -5.10 15.57 8.85
CA LEU A 54 -4.29 15.23 7.69
C LEU A 54 -3.64 16.49 7.08
N VAL A 55 -2.41 16.32 6.60
CA VAL A 55 -1.72 17.31 5.77
C VAL A 55 -1.73 16.87 4.32
N GLU A 56 -1.65 17.81 3.38
CA GLU A 56 -1.49 17.48 1.96
C GLU A 56 -0.22 16.64 1.74
N GLY A 57 -0.33 15.64 0.86
CA GLY A 57 0.70 14.64 0.61
C GLY A 57 0.62 13.45 1.57
N ARG A 58 1.79 12.88 1.88
CA ARG A 58 1.93 11.63 2.64
C ARG A 58 1.76 11.85 4.14
N ASN A 59 0.80 11.15 4.73
CA ASN A 59 0.58 11.03 6.17
C ASN A 59 0.95 9.62 6.63
N GLU A 60 1.63 9.52 7.77
CA GLU A 60 1.95 8.23 8.38
C GLU A 60 0.85 7.81 9.34
N LEU A 61 0.26 6.64 9.10
CA LEU A 61 -0.70 6.01 9.99
C LEU A 61 -0.02 4.93 10.81
N ARG A 62 -0.34 4.87 12.11
CA ARG A 62 0.05 3.77 12.99
C ARG A 62 -1.16 3.21 13.69
N PHE A 63 -1.32 1.89 13.63
CA PHE A 63 -2.40 1.14 14.25
C PHE A 63 -1.85 0.28 15.37
N SER A 64 -2.42 0.35 16.57
CA SER A 64 -2.03 -0.45 17.72
C SER A 64 -3.25 -1.13 18.34
N LEU A 65 -3.16 -2.43 18.59
CA LEU A 65 -4.24 -3.16 19.28
C LEU A 65 -4.19 -2.86 20.77
N SER A 66 -5.35 -2.67 21.40
CA SER A 66 -5.41 -2.45 22.86
C SER A 66 -4.90 -3.65 23.67
N SER A 67 -4.91 -4.86 23.09
CA SER A 67 -4.33 -6.06 23.69
C SER A 67 -2.80 -6.14 23.57
N ALA A 68 -2.19 -5.39 22.64
CA ALA A 68 -0.78 -5.46 22.30
C ALA A 68 -0.18 -4.06 22.01
N PRO A 69 -0.14 -3.16 23.01
CA PRO A 69 0.23 -1.75 22.81
C PRO A 69 1.67 -1.52 22.32
N ASN A 70 2.55 -2.52 22.45
CA ASN A 70 3.92 -2.47 21.97
C ASN A 70 4.08 -3.01 20.54
N SER A 71 3.00 -3.49 19.92
CA SER A 71 2.98 -4.00 18.55
C SER A 71 2.10 -3.10 17.70
N HIS A 72 2.65 -2.60 16.60
CA HIS A 72 1.91 -1.72 15.71
C HIS A 72 2.11 -2.07 14.24
N PHE A 73 1.15 -1.64 13.43
CA PHE A 73 1.22 -1.68 11.98
C PHE A 73 1.28 -0.25 11.46
N THR A 74 2.10 -0.02 10.44
CA THR A 74 2.19 1.28 9.79
C THR A 74 1.56 1.24 8.40
N ALA A 75 0.91 2.33 8.02
CA ALA A 75 0.46 2.56 6.65
C ALA A 75 0.77 4.00 6.23
N ALA A 76 0.66 4.26 4.93
CA ALA A 76 0.73 5.61 4.39
C ALA A 76 -0.66 5.99 3.86
N LEU A 77 -1.18 7.13 4.28
CA LEU A 77 -2.39 7.75 3.76
C LEU A 77 -2.00 9.00 2.98
N TRP A 78 -2.46 9.13 1.74
CA TRP A 78 -2.14 10.27 0.90
C TRP A 78 -3.38 11.16 0.77
N LEU A 79 -3.24 12.43 1.16
CA LEU A 79 -4.26 13.45 0.93
C LEU A 79 -3.82 14.29 -0.27
N LEU A 80 -4.58 14.24 -1.35
CA LEU A 80 -4.23 14.91 -2.60
C LEU A 80 -5.18 16.09 -2.86
N PRO A 81 -4.68 17.20 -3.43
CA PRO A 81 -5.56 18.25 -3.91
C PRO A 81 -6.38 17.75 -5.12
N PRO A 82 -7.58 18.30 -5.36
CA PRO A 82 -8.43 17.88 -6.48
C PRO A 82 -7.77 17.99 -7.87
N GLU A 83 -6.82 18.92 -8.03
CA GLU A 83 -6.12 19.19 -9.29
C GLU A 83 -4.84 18.36 -9.47
N GLU A 84 -4.51 17.45 -8.54
CA GLU A 84 -3.28 16.64 -8.62
C GLU A 84 -3.31 15.74 -9.86
N LEU A 85 -2.28 15.85 -10.71
CA LEU A 85 -2.15 15.03 -11.91
C LEU A 85 -1.44 13.72 -11.59
N LEU A 86 -2.12 12.60 -11.81
CA LEU A 86 -1.62 11.27 -11.47
C LEU A 86 -1.03 10.55 -12.68
N VAL A 87 0.09 9.86 -12.48
CA VAL A 87 0.58 8.81 -13.38
C VAL A 87 0.53 7.48 -12.62
N VAL A 88 -0.40 6.61 -13.03
CA VAL A 88 -0.50 5.26 -12.46
C VAL A 88 0.42 4.32 -13.23
N CYS A 89 1.31 3.63 -12.53
CA CYS A 89 2.20 2.64 -13.13
C CYS A 89 2.03 1.27 -12.48
N ASP A 90 1.82 0.27 -13.32
CA ASP A 90 1.95 -1.13 -12.94
C ASP A 90 3.41 -1.48 -12.60
N ILE A 91 3.64 -2.26 -11.56
CA ILE A 91 4.99 -2.72 -11.19
C ILE A 91 5.32 -4.02 -11.91
N ASP A 92 4.42 -4.99 -11.85
CA ASP A 92 4.67 -6.37 -12.27
C ASP A 92 4.55 -6.47 -13.80
N GLY A 93 5.66 -6.76 -14.50
CA GLY A 93 5.69 -6.87 -15.96
C GLY A 93 5.87 -5.55 -16.71
N THR A 94 5.79 -4.39 -16.03
CA THR A 94 6.06 -3.06 -16.61
C THR A 94 7.34 -2.45 -16.05
N LEU A 95 7.49 -2.35 -14.73
CA LEU A 95 8.74 -1.87 -14.11
C LEU A 95 9.80 -2.97 -14.10
N THR A 96 9.40 -4.23 -13.92
CA THR A 96 10.27 -5.41 -14.03
C THR A 96 10.01 -6.18 -15.32
N ARG A 97 11.08 -6.59 -16.03
CA ARG A 97 11.08 -7.32 -17.30
C ARG A 97 10.39 -8.70 -17.26
N SER A 98 10.01 -9.19 -16.08
CA SER A 98 9.30 -10.45 -15.89
C SER A 98 8.43 -10.35 -14.64
N ASP A 99 7.31 -11.09 -14.61
CA ASP A 99 6.59 -11.41 -13.38
C ASP A 99 7.55 -12.21 -12.49
N ILE A 100 8.18 -11.55 -11.52
CA ILE A 100 9.15 -12.20 -10.64
C ILE A 100 8.38 -13.07 -9.64
N PHE A 101 7.84 -14.20 -10.12
CA PHE A 101 7.43 -15.29 -9.27
C PHE A 101 8.68 -16.03 -8.81
N GLY A 102 9.45 -15.38 -7.93
CA GLY A 102 10.74 -15.88 -7.47
C GLY A 102 11.18 -15.17 -6.21
N TYR A 103 11.02 -15.85 -5.08
CA TYR A 103 11.32 -15.47 -3.71
C TYR A 103 12.80 -15.07 -3.39
N GLY A 104 13.63 -14.71 -4.38
CA GLY A 104 15.10 -14.66 -4.25
C GLY A 104 15.83 -13.42 -4.79
N ALA A 105 15.17 -12.28 -5.03
CA ALA A 105 15.81 -11.13 -5.67
C ALA A 105 16.29 -10.02 -4.71
N HIS A 106 16.87 -10.36 -3.54
CA HIS A 106 17.60 -9.35 -2.74
C HIS A 106 18.96 -8.99 -3.36
N LYS A 107 19.46 -9.78 -4.35
CA LYS A 107 20.72 -9.49 -5.06
C LYS A 107 20.56 -9.24 -6.57
N LEU A 108 19.38 -9.44 -7.15
CA LEU A 108 19.13 -9.33 -8.59
C LEU A 108 17.86 -8.49 -8.93
N GLY A 109 17.41 -7.63 -8.03
CA GLY A 109 16.22 -6.79 -8.24
C GLY A 109 16.42 -5.73 -9.34
N TYR A 110 17.57 -5.06 -9.36
CA TYR A 110 17.88 -4.04 -10.38
C TYR A 110 18.04 -4.62 -11.79
N ASP A 111 18.73 -5.75 -11.95
CA ASP A 111 18.98 -6.34 -13.27
C ASP A 111 17.68 -6.75 -13.99
N SER A 112 16.61 -6.95 -13.22
CA SER A 112 15.27 -7.22 -13.72
C SER A 112 14.49 -5.97 -14.15
N ALA A 113 14.93 -4.76 -13.79
CA ALA A 113 14.26 -3.52 -14.18
C ALA A 113 14.62 -3.10 -15.61
N HIS A 114 13.73 -2.34 -16.26
CA HIS A 114 14.04 -1.71 -17.55
C HIS A 114 15.10 -0.61 -17.35
N LYS A 115 16.04 -0.50 -18.31
CA LYS A 115 17.05 0.57 -18.29
C LYS A 115 16.34 1.92 -18.43
N GLY A 116 16.81 2.94 -17.71
CA GLY A 116 16.26 4.31 -17.77
C GLY A 116 14.94 4.52 -17.01
N VAL A 117 14.41 3.52 -16.30
CA VAL A 117 13.16 3.67 -15.52
C VAL A 117 13.28 4.76 -14.46
N ALA A 118 14.37 4.79 -13.69
CA ALA A 118 14.55 5.80 -12.65
C ALA A 118 14.61 7.23 -13.23
N GLU A 119 15.27 7.40 -14.39
CA GLU A 119 15.33 8.68 -15.11
C GLU A 119 13.93 9.11 -15.61
N ALA A 120 13.21 8.20 -16.27
CA ALA A 120 11.86 8.47 -16.77
C ALA A 120 10.89 8.88 -15.65
N PHE A 121 10.92 8.17 -14.52
CA PHE A 121 10.07 8.48 -13.37
C PHE A 121 10.49 9.77 -12.66
N GLY A 122 11.79 10.05 -12.60
CA GLY A 122 12.30 11.33 -12.14
C GLY A 122 11.81 12.49 -13.02
N ALA A 123 11.78 12.31 -14.33
CA ALA A 123 11.25 13.29 -15.27
C ALA A 123 9.74 13.49 -15.12
N ILE A 124 8.96 12.41 -14.95
CA ILE A 124 7.51 12.47 -14.67
C ILE A 124 7.26 13.29 -13.40
N ARG A 125 7.99 13.02 -12.31
CA ARG A 125 7.85 13.77 -11.07
C ARG A 125 8.25 15.24 -11.23
N SER A 126 9.33 15.52 -11.96
CA SER A 126 9.80 16.87 -12.24
C SER A 126 8.83 17.67 -13.10
N ALA A 127 8.02 17.00 -13.91
CA ALA A 127 6.94 17.60 -14.69
C ALA A 127 5.67 17.89 -13.88
N GLY A 128 5.67 17.62 -12.56
CA GLY A 128 4.56 17.96 -11.66
C GLY A 128 3.53 16.86 -11.46
N TYR A 129 3.79 15.64 -11.93
CA TYR A 129 2.89 14.51 -11.72
C TYR A 129 3.20 13.77 -10.42
N LEU A 130 2.17 13.26 -9.75
CA LEU A 130 2.32 12.26 -8.69
C LEU A 130 2.30 10.87 -9.29
N VAL A 131 3.31 10.07 -8.95
CA VAL A 131 3.36 8.67 -9.38
C VAL A 131 2.60 7.79 -8.37
N VAL A 132 1.63 7.03 -8.86
CA VAL A 132 0.91 6.00 -8.10
C VAL A 132 1.36 4.64 -8.62
N TYR A 133 1.84 3.80 -7.72
CA TYR A 133 2.30 2.46 -8.07
C TYR A 133 1.20 1.41 -7.83
N LEU A 134 0.99 0.54 -8.79
CA LEU A 134 -0.02 -0.53 -8.74
C LEU A 134 0.67 -1.88 -8.82
N SER A 135 0.32 -2.82 -7.93
CA SER A 135 0.85 -4.19 -7.96
C SER A 135 -0.21 -5.20 -7.58
N ALA A 136 -0.31 -6.29 -8.34
CA ALA A 136 -1.20 -7.40 -8.02
C ALA A 136 -0.65 -8.30 -6.90
N ARG A 137 0.46 -7.92 -6.25
CA ARG A 137 1.05 -8.69 -5.14
C ARG A 137 0.23 -8.57 -3.85
N PRO A 138 0.21 -9.63 -3.01
CA PRO A 138 -0.41 -9.58 -1.68
C PRO A 138 0.07 -8.39 -0.85
N ILE A 139 -0.84 -7.78 -0.08
CA ILE A 139 -0.51 -6.67 0.84
C ILE A 139 0.60 -7.01 1.83
N THR A 140 0.73 -8.29 2.22
CA THR A 140 1.81 -8.79 3.09
C THR A 140 3.21 -8.68 2.47
N ARG A 141 3.32 -8.30 1.19
CA ARG A 141 4.58 -8.02 0.50
C ARG A 141 4.79 -6.54 0.16
N ALA A 142 3.90 -5.64 0.59
CA ALA A 142 3.97 -4.22 0.25
C ALA A 142 5.34 -3.61 0.62
N ASP A 143 5.88 -3.90 1.81
CA ASP A 143 7.19 -3.39 2.24
C ASP A 143 8.33 -3.83 1.33
N LYS A 144 8.33 -5.10 0.91
CA LYS A 144 9.31 -5.64 -0.05
C LYS A 144 9.16 -5.01 -1.43
N THR A 145 7.94 -4.69 -1.84
CA THR A 145 7.69 -3.96 -3.09
C THR A 145 8.22 -2.53 -3.01
N ARG A 146 8.06 -1.84 -1.87
CA ARG A 146 8.67 -0.52 -1.65
C ARG A 146 10.20 -0.59 -1.64
N GLU A 147 10.77 -1.61 -1.01
CA GLU A 147 12.22 -1.86 -1.02
C GLU A 147 12.74 -2.07 -2.45
N LEU A 148 12.03 -2.83 -3.28
CA LEU A 148 12.36 -3.00 -4.70
C LEU A 148 12.44 -1.66 -5.43
N LEU A 149 11.44 -0.78 -5.26
CA LEU A 149 11.44 0.56 -5.89
C LEU A 149 12.67 1.38 -5.45
N LYS A 150 13.04 1.32 -4.16
CA LYS A 150 14.24 2.01 -3.65
C LYS A 150 15.53 1.46 -4.25
N VAL A 151 15.64 0.14 -4.40
CA VAL A 151 16.80 -0.52 -5.03
C VAL A 151 16.90 -0.13 -6.51
N VAL A 152 15.78 -0.16 -7.24
CA VAL A 152 15.73 0.27 -8.65
C VAL A 152 16.15 1.73 -8.81
N GLY A 153 15.69 2.60 -7.90
CA GLY A 153 16.11 4.00 -7.86
C GLY A 153 17.62 4.13 -7.64
N THR A 154 18.13 3.59 -6.54
CA THR A 154 19.55 3.72 -6.13
C THR A 154 20.55 3.28 -7.22
N HIS A 155 20.20 2.27 -8.01
CA HIS A 155 21.04 1.76 -9.10
C HIS A 155 20.77 2.43 -10.46
N GLY A 156 19.73 3.25 -10.56
CA GLY A 156 19.44 4.02 -11.75
C GLY A 156 20.36 5.23 -11.89
N ALA A 157 20.84 5.46 -13.09
CA ALA A 157 21.51 6.69 -13.47
C ALA A 157 20.92 7.21 -14.79
N ASP A 158 20.94 8.52 -14.97
CA ASP A 158 20.56 9.15 -16.23
C ASP A 158 21.62 8.91 -17.33
N ALA A 159 21.34 9.38 -18.55
CA ALA A 159 22.28 9.30 -19.67
C ALA A 159 23.65 9.95 -19.41
N ASN A 160 23.77 10.83 -18.41
CA ASN A 160 25.00 11.52 -18.03
C ASN A 160 25.70 10.88 -16.82
N GLY A 161 25.16 9.78 -16.28
CA GLY A 161 25.71 9.06 -15.13
C GLY A 161 25.34 9.64 -13.77
N VAL A 162 24.34 10.54 -13.70
CA VAL A 162 23.84 11.09 -12.44
C VAL A 162 22.85 10.11 -11.82
N SER A 163 23.06 9.75 -10.55
CA SER A 163 22.13 8.88 -9.82
C SER A 163 20.71 9.46 -9.82
N CYS A 164 19.76 8.62 -10.23
CA CYS A 164 18.34 8.90 -10.17
C CYS A 164 17.72 8.21 -8.95
N SER A 165 16.48 8.55 -8.63
CA SER A 165 15.70 7.82 -7.62
C SER A 165 14.28 7.63 -8.12
N MET A 166 13.62 6.57 -7.64
CA MET A 166 12.18 6.43 -7.86
C MET A 166 11.46 7.47 -6.99
N PRO A 167 10.51 8.24 -7.56
CA PRO A 167 9.74 9.22 -6.79
C PRO A 167 8.89 8.52 -5.73
N ASP A 168 8.71 9.17 -4.58
CA ASP A 168 7.79 8.68 -3.56
C ASP A 168 6.34 8.74 -4.07
N GLY A 169 5.51 7.80 -3.60
CA GLY A 169 4.14 7.70 -4.08
C GLY A 169 3.32 6.62 -3.38
N PRO A 170 1.97 6.68 -3.53
CA PRO A 170 1.09 5.62 -3.07
C PRO A 170 1.45 4.28 -3.74
N LEU A 171 1.35 3.18 -2.99
CA LEU A 171 1.45 1.83 -3.54
C LEU A 171 0.14 1.12 -3.24
N ILE A 172 -0.58 0.77 -4.30
CA ILE A 172 -1.85 0.05 -4.24
C ILE A 172 -1.57 -1.42 -4.53
N THR A 173 -2.04 -2.27 -3.62
CA THR A 173 -1.86 -3.73 -3.69
C THR A 173 -3.18 -4.44 -3.46
N THR A 174 -3.27 -5.71 -3.86
CA THR A 174 -4.45 -6.53 -3.52
C THR A 174 -4.56 -6.74 -2.00
N ALA A 175 -5.80 -6.76 -1.49
CA ALA A 175 -6.13 -7.06 -0.09
C ALA A 175 -5.86 -8.53 0.30
N GLU A 176 -5.52 -9.39 -0.67
CA GLU A 176 -5.16 -10.78 -0.43
C GLU A 176 -3.95 -10.90 0.50
N ARG A 177 -4.09 -11.73 1.54
CA ARG A 177 -3.09 -11.84 2.61
C ARG A 177 -1.93 -12.78 2.26
N SER A 178 -2.10 -13.67 1.28
CA SER A 178 -1.08 -14.66 0.93
C SER A 178 -1.11 -15.01 -0.55
N LEU A 179 0.03 -15.47 -1.09
CA LEU A 179 0.11 -15.93 -2.47
C LEU A 179 -0.85 -17.11 -2.75
N PRO A 180 -1.00 -18.13 -1.89
CA PRO A 180 -1.99 -19.18 -2.12
C PRO A 180 -3.43 -18.65 -2.13
N ALA A 181 -3.75 -17.66 -1.29
CA ALA A 181 -5.09 -17.04 -1.27
C ALA A 181 -5.33 -16.24 -2.55
N LEU A 182 -4.36 -15.40 -2.94
CA LEU A 182 -4.37 -14.69 -4.22
C LEU A 182 -4.55 -15.65 -5.39
N VAL A 183 -3.69 -16.66 -5.51
CA VAL A 183 -3.77 -17.66 -6.59
C VAL A 183 -5.11 -18.38 -6.60
N ARG A 184 -5.71 -18.65 -5.43
CA ARG A 184 -7.05 -19.25 -5.36
C ARG A 184 -8.12 -18.30 -5.89
N THR A 185 -8.07 -17.03 -5.52
CA THR A 185 -8.99 -15.98 -6.01
C THR A 185 -8.82 -15.79 -7.51
N LEU A 186 -7.59 -15.71 -8.01
CA LEU A 186 -7.26 -15.64 -9.44
C LEU A 186 -7.76 -16.87 -10.21
N ARG A 187 -7.51 -18.09 -9.72
CA ARG A 187 -7.95 -19.34 -10.36
C ARG A 187 -9.47 -19.48 -10.43
N ARG A 188 -10.20 -18.94 -9.45
CA ARG A 188 -11.67 -18.87 -9.50
C ARG A 188 -12.18 -17.88 -10.55
N GLY A 189 -11.39 -16.87 -10.90
CA GLY A 189 -11.69 -15.86 -11.93
C GLY A 189 -11.10 -16.15 -13.32
N GLY A 190 -10.18 -17.12 -13.46
CA GLY A 190 -9.32 -17.33 -14.64
C GLY A 190 -7.99 -16.58 -14.47
N SER A 191 -6.86 -17.26 -14.67
CA SER A 191 -5.54 -16.85 -14.17
C SER A 191 -5.08 -15.43 -14.55
N ASP A 192 -5.42 -14.91 -15.74
CA ASP A 192 -5.13 -13.52 -16.14
C ASP A 192 -6.22 -12.53 -15.72
N LYS A 193 -7.48 -12.97 -15.74
CA LYS A 193 -8.63 -12.11 -15.45
C LYS A 193 -8.63 -11.57 -14.03
N GLY A 194 -8.08 -12.29 -13.06
CA GLY A 194 -8.13 -11.85 -11.66
C GLY A 194 -7.18 -10.69 -11.35
N ALA A 195 -5.97 -10.69 -11.90
CA ALA A 195 -5.00 -9.62 -11.69
C ALA A 195 -5.42 -8.38 -12.50
N ASP A 196 -5.86 -8.59 -13.74
CA ASP A 196 -6.38 -7.52 -14.58
C ASP A 196 -7.68 -6.94 -14.02
N SER A 197 -8.60 -7.77 -13.50
CA SER A 197 -9.81 -7.32 -12.81
C SER A 197 -9.46 -6.46 -11.60
N PHE A 198 -8.52 -6.90 -10.75
CA PHE A 198 -8.05 -6.08 -9.64
C PHE A 198 -7.48 -4.74 -10.11
N LYS A 199 -6.61 -4.74 -11.13
CA LYS A 199 -6.01 -3.51 -11.65
C LYS A 199 -7.07 -2.58 -12.23
N LEU A 200 -8.05 -3.11 -12.97
CA LEU A 200 -9.17 -2.35 -13.51
C LEU A 200 -10.05 -1.75 -12.40
N SER A 201 -10.41 -2.53 -11.39
CA SER A 201 -11.18 -2.03 -10.24
C SER A 201 -10.42 -0.95 -9.47
N ALA A 202 -9.12 -1.14 -9.25
CA ALA A 202 -8.28 -0.13 -8.60
C ALA A 202 -8.22 1.17 -9.43
N LEU A 203 -8.09 1.09 -10.75
CA LEU A 203 -8.11 2.27 -11.63
C LEU A 203 -9.47 2.98 -11.61
N GLN A 204 -10.58 2.22 -11.61
CA GLN A 204 -11.92 2.78 -11.48
C GLN A 204 -12.12 3.51 -10.16
N GLU A 205 -11.64 2.96 -9.05
CA GLU A 205 -11.71 3.61 -7.73
C GLU A 205 -10.85 4.89 -7.64
N ILE A 206 -9.74 4.97 -8.39
CA ILE A 206 -8.90 6.18 -8.45
C ILE A 206 -9.56 7.29 -9.27
N ASP A 207 -10.32 6.93 -10.32
CA ASP A 207 -10.96 7.88 -11.26
C ASP A 207 -12.30 8.46 -10.73
N CYS A 208 -12.85 7.90 -9.65
CA CYS A 208 -14.12 8.33 -9.03
C CYS A 208 -13.96 9.54 -8.10
#